data_AF-A0A9P9YMF7-F1
#
_entry.id   AF-A0A9P9YMF7-F1
#
_cell.length_a   1.000
_cell.length_b   1.000
_cell.length_c   1.000
_cell.angle_alpha   90.00
_cell.angle_beta   90.00
_cell.angle_gamma   90.00
#
_symmetry.space_group_name_H-M   'P 1'
#
loop_
_entity.id
_entity.type
_entity.pdbx_description
1 polymer ?
#
loop_
_entity_poly.entity_id
_entity_poly.type
_entity_poly.pdbx_seq_one_letter_code
_entity_poly.pdbx_strand_id
1 'polypeptide(L)'
;MGSTVRILITFVNSPTEIYAQFVDGSAPLVWDKKDVPEEKRSFKRKPHLLDIVLALYSDGCFYRAQIIDEMDKEYKIFYVDYGNTEFVPLSCLAPCDYVESLKPHRCISCQIEGVIRSSFLSHQMTFECVEYLKSRLLNKEMDVKLINRLPDGFLIRFLGVYTEVPSQLVKRGYAQPSNGVRRSSIEAPDLDQPSADEAPKDI
;
A
#
# COMPACT_ATOMS: atom_id res chain seq x y z
N MET A 1 0.68 18.52 10.22
CA MET A 1 1.93 18.32 9.44
C MET A 1 3.09 18.65 10.35
N GLY A 2 4.12 17.80 10.41
CA GLY A 2 5.23 17.92 11.36
C GLY A 2 5.05 17.21 12.70
N SER A 3 3.93 16.50 12.90
CA SER A 3 3.67 15.70 14.10
C SER A 3 4.54 14.44 14.13
N THR A 4 5.03 14.10 15.32
CA THR A 4 5.63 12.79 15.58
C THR A 4 4.52 11.82 15.97
N VAL A 5 4.55 10.63 15.38
CA VAL A 5 3.58 9.55 15.60
C VAL A 5 4.33 8.24 15.73
N ARG A 6 3.77 7.30 16.48
CA ARG A 6 4.28 5.93 16.56
C ARG A 6 3.56 5.04 15.57
N ILE A 7 4.33 4.30 14.77
CA ILE A 7 3.82 3.38 13.76
C ILE A 7 4.42 1.99 13.92
N LEU A 8 3.66 0.96 13.56
CA LEU A 8 4.11 -0.42 13.40
C LEU A 8 4.26 -0.72 11.91
N ILE A 9 5.46 -1.11 11.45
CA ILE A 9 5.66 -1.51 10.04
C ILE A 9 5.14 -2.93 9.83
N THR A 10 4.12 -3.08 8.99
CA THR A 10 3.44 -4.35 8.73
C THR A 10 3.85 -4.98 7.41
N PHE A 11 4.30 -4.19 6.44
CA PHE A 11 4.76 -4.72 5.16
C PHE A 11 5.82 -3.83 4.51
N VAL A 12 6.76 -4.44 3.80
CA VAL A 12 7.76 -3.73 2.99
C VAL A 12 7.41 -3.98 1.52
N ASN A 13 6.86 -2.96 0.86
CA ASN A 13 6.36 -3.09 -0.51
C ASN A 13 7.46 -2.91 -1.55
N SER A 14 8.33 -1.93 -1.34
CA SER A 14 9.40 -1.60 -2.28
C SER A 14 10.56 -0.88 -1.57
N PRO A 15 11.68 -0.62 -2.26
CA PRO A 15 12.81 0.11 -1.69
C PRO A 15 12.49 1.46 -1.06
N THR A 16 11.39 2.10 -1.45
CA THR A 16 11.02 3.44 -0.97
C THR A 16 9.60 3.53 -0.41
N GLU A 17 8.91 2.41 -0.29
CA GLU A 17 7.53 2.35 0.19
C GLU A 17 7.33 1.17 1.14
N ILE A 18 6.80 1.49 2.31
CA ILE A 18 6.43 0.53 3.35
C ILE A 18 4.97 0.78 3.77
N TYR A 19 4.30 -0.23 4.28
CA TYR A 19 3.00 -0.07 4.92
C TYR A 19 3.14 -0.18 6.43
N ALA A 20 2.32 0.61 7.11
CA ALA A 20 2.33 0.69 8.54
C ALA A 20 0.92 0.85 9.11
N GLN A 21 0.80 0.69 10.43
CA GLN A 21 -0.39 1.02 11.21
C GLN A 21 0.00 2.06 12.27
N PHE A 22 -0.90 2.97 12.62
CA PHE A 22 -0.71 3.82 13.80
C PHE A 22 -0.89 2.99 15.07
N VAL A 23 0.07 3.04 15.98
CA VAL A 23 0.01 2.27 17.24
C VAL A 23 -1.12 2.76 18.14
N ASP A 24 -1.35 4.07 18.19
CA ASP A 24 -2.47 4.67 18.94
C ASP A 24 -3.81 4.63 18.15
N GLY A 25 -3.82 3.96 17.00
CA GLY A 25 -5.01 3.75 16.18
C GLY A 25 -5.91 2.62 16.69
N SER A 26 -7.05 2.42 16.02
CA SER A 26 -7.83 1.20 16.27
C SER A 26 -7.06 -0.01 15.76
N ALA A 27 -7.06 -1.09 16.54
CA ALA A 27 -6.46 -2.36 16.13
C ALA A 27 -7.06 -2.87 14.80
N PRO A 28 -6.28 -3.62 14.00
CA PRO A 28 -6.79 -4.35 12.84
C PRO A 28 -7.95 -5.26 13.22
N LEU A 29 -8.87 -5.44 12.26
CA LEU A 29 -10.00 -6.34 12.43
C LEU A 29 -9.56 -7.73 12.00
N VAL A 30 -9.67 -8.69 12.92
CA VAL A 30 -9.29 -10.08 12.71
C VAL A 30 -10.41 -10.96 13.24
N TRP A 31 -10.75 -12.00 12.50
CA TRP A 31 -11.78 -12.96 12.86
C TRP A 31 -11.19 -14.35 12.97
N ASP A 32 -11.47 -15.05 14.06
CA ASP A 32 -11.12 -16.45 14.17
C ASP A 32 -11.98 -17.27 13.19
N LYS A 33 -11.52 -18.46 12.83
CA LYS A 33 -12.26 -19.40 11.96
C LYS A 33 -13.68 -19.70 12.47
N LYS A 34 -13.90 -19.63 13.80
CA LYS A 34 -15.21 -19.83 14.45
C LYS A 34 -16.17 -18.65 14.24
N ASP A 35 -15.66 -17.44 14.04
CA ASP A 35 -16.46 -16.23 13.86
C ASP A 35 -17.02 -16.15 12.43
N VAL A 36 -16.33 -16.80 11.49
CA VAL A 36 -16.73 -16.93 10.08
C VAL A 36 -16.95 -18.42 9.74
N PRO A 37 -18.06 -19.03 10.20
CA PRO A 37 -18.34 -20.44 9.94
C PRO A 37 -18.63 -20.69 8.44
N GLU A 38 -18.48 -21.94 7.99
CA GLU A 38 -18.47 -22.31 6.56
C GLU A 38 -19.73 -21.88 5.80
N GLU A 39 -20.90 -21.98 6.44
CA GLU A 39 -22.18 -21.54 5.88
C GLU A 39 -22.23 -20.04 5.57
N LYS A 40 -21.42 -19.23 6.25
CA LYS A 40 -21.31 -17.78 6.01
C LYS A 40 -20.24 -17.42 4.98
N ARG A 41 -19.39 -18.37 4.57
CA ARG A 41 -18.32 -18.12 3.58
C ARG A 41 -18.83 -18.14 2.13
N SER A 42 -20.05 -18.63 1.92
CA SER A 42 -20.63 -18.74 0.58
C SER A 42 -21.08 -17.38 0.03
N PHE A 43 -20.55 -17.03 -1.13
CA PHE A 43 -20.94 -15.83 -1.85
C PHE A 43 -22.27 -16.02 -2.59
N LYS A 44 -23.26 -15.15 -2.32
CA LYS A 44 -24.52 -15.10 -3.10
C LYS A 44 -24.31 -14.64 -4.55
N ARG A 45 -23.31 -13.78 -4.74
CA ARG A 45 -22.82 -13.28 -6.03
C ARG A 45 -21.31 -13.29 -5.99
N LYS A 46 -20.67 -13.55 -7.13
CA LYS A 46 -19.22 -13.46 -7.27
C LYS A 46 -18.71 -12.11 -6.73
N PRO A 47 -17.60 -12.06 -5.96
CA PRO A 47 -16.98 -10.80 -5.60
C PRO A 47 -16.37 -10.13 -6.84
N HIS A 48 -16.41 -8.79 -6.88
CA HIS A 48 -15.91 -7.99 -8.00
C HIS A 48 -14.77 -7.08 -7.54
N LEU A 49 -14.07 -6.45 -8.49
CA LEU A 49 -13.07 -5.43 -8.20
C LEU A 49 -13.62 -4.39 -7.22
N LEU A 50 -12.76 -4.00 -6.27
CA LEU A 50 -13.00 -3.05 -5.19
C LEU A 50 -13.92 -3.55 -4.05
N ASP A 51 -14.57 -4.71 -4.19
CA ASP A 51 -15.34 -5.30 -3.08
C ASP A 51 -14.41 -5.57 -1.88
N ILE A 52 -14.87 -5.20 -0.69
CA ILE A 52 -14.25 -5.60 0.58
C ILE A 52 -14.78 -6.97 0.99
N VAL A 53 -13.86 -7.90 1.21
CA VAL A 53 -14.11 -9.30 1.58
C VAL A 53 -13.30 -9.67 2.82
N LEU A 54 -13.58 -10.84 3.38
CA LEU A 54 -12.71 -11.50 4.33
C LEU A 54 -11.88 -12.54 3.59
N ALA A 55 -10.58 -12.60 3.86
CA ALA A 55 -9.64 -13.57 3.29
C ALA A 55 -9.00 -14.40 4.39
N LEU A 56 -9.06 -15.73 4.23
CA LEU A 56 -8.42 -16.69 5.11
C LEU A 56 -6.90 -16.68 4.88
N TYR A 57 -6.15 -16.38 5.93
CA TYR A 57 -4.69 -16.38 5.88
C TYR A 57 -4.10 -17.68 6.43
N SER A 58 -2.78 -17.85 6.26
CA SER A 58 -2.05 -19.06 6.63
C SER A 58 -2.05 -19.39 8.13
N ASP A 59 -2.33 -18.40 8.99
CA ASP A 59 -2.49 -18.58 10.44
C ASP A 59 -3.89 -19.09 10.84
N GLY A 60 -4.79 -19.28 9.86
CA GLY A 60 -6.15 -19.76 10.08
C GLY A 60 -7.16 -18.68 10.48
N CYS A 61 -6.75 -17.41 10.51
CA CYS A 61 -7.63 -16.27 10.77
C CYS A 61 -8.11 -15.63 9.46
N PHE A 62 -9.25 -14.95 9.54
CA PHE A 62 -9.79 -14.13 8.47
C PHE A 62 -9.42 -12.66 8.66
N TYR A 63 -9.02 -12.03 7.57
CA TYR A 63 -8.60 -10.64 7.53
C TYR A 63 -9.38 -9.89 6.47
N ARG A 64 -9.59 -8.59 6.69
CA ARG A 64 -10.26 -7.74 5.73
C ARG A 64 -9.34 -7.45 4.54
N ALA A 65 -9.86 -7.65 3.34
CA ALA A 65 -9.13 -7.45 2.10
C ALA A 65 -10.01 -6.82 1.02
N GLN A 66 -9.40 -6.13 0.08
CA GLN A 66 -10.05 -5.60 -1.12
C GLN A 66 -9.66 -6.45 -2.32
N ILE A 67 -10.63 -6.78 -3.18
CA ILE A 67 -10.33 -7.36 -4.50
C ILE A 67 -9.70 -6.28 -5.38
N ILE A 68 -8.46 -6.50 -5.83
CA ILE A 68 -7.72 -5.55 -6.67
C ILE A 68 -7.46 -6.07 -8.09
N ASP A 69 -7.59 -7.38 -8.31
CA ASP A 69 -7.50 -8.00 -9.64
C ASP A 69 -8.16 -9.39 -9.65
N GLU A 70 -8.40 -9.94 -10.83
CA GLU A 70 -8.82 -11.33 -11.02
C GLU A 70 -8.10 -11.96 -12.22
N MET A 71 -7.43 -13.09 -11.98
CA MET A 71 -6.68 -13.82 -13.02
C MET A 71 -6.86 -15.32 -12.82
N ASP A 72 -7.18 -16.05 -13.89
CA ASP A 72 -7.28 -17.52 -13.90
C ASP A 72 -8.13 -18.13 -12.76
N LYS A 73 -9.25 -17.47 -12.42
CA LYS A 73 -10.18 -17.85 -11.33
C LYS A 73 -9.63 -17.67 -9.90
N GLU A 74 -8.48 -17.04 -9.77
CA GLU A 74 -7.95 -16.51 -8.52
C GLU A 74 -8.17 -15.01 -8.44
N TYR A 75 -8.31 -14.51 -7.21
CA TYR A 75 -8.43 -13.09 -6.94
C TYR A 75 -7.12 -12.59 -6.38
N LYS A 76 -6.61 -11.50 -6.96
CA LYS A 76 -5.59 -10.72 -6.31
C LYS A 76 -6.27 -9.83 -5.27
N ILE A 77 -5.81 -9.95 -4.03
CA ILE A 77 -6.35 -9.21 -2.90
C ILE A 77 -5.30 -8.30 -2.28
N PHE A 78 -5.74 -7.20 -1.69
CA PHE A 78 -4.95 -6.31 -0.85
C PHE A 78 -5.50 -6.33 0.56
N TYR A 79 -4.72 -6.77 1.54
CA TYR A 79 -5.12 -6.77 2.95
C TYR A 79 -5.15 -5.32 3.45
N VAL A 80 -6.32 -4.69 3.44
CA VAL A 80 -6.51 -3.23 3.68
C VAL A 80 -6.05 -2.76 5.05
N ASP A 81 -5.84 -3.69 5.97
CA ASP A 81 -5.37 -3.41 7.32
C ASP A 81 -3.86 -3.65 7.49
N TYR A 82 -3.20 -4.35 6.57
CA TYR A 82 -1.79 -4.77 6.69
C TYR A 82 -0.89 -4.35 5.52
N GLY A 83 -1.44 -4.15 4.32
CA GLY A 83 -0.73 -3.62 3.15
C GLY A 83 -0.07 -4.66 2.24
N ASN A 84 -0.05 -5.95 2.61
CA ASN A 84 0.42 -7.01 1.71
C ASN A 84 -0.66 -7.39 0.68
N THR A 85 -0.22 -8.04 -0.41
CA THR A 85 -1.09 -8.60 -1.45
C THR A 85 -0.88 -10.09 -1.59
N GLU A 86 -1.89 -10.79 -2.10
CA GLU A 86 -1.85 -12.24 -2.32
C GLU A 86 -2.81 -12.61 -3.46
N PHE A 87 -2.50 -13.70 -4.19
CA PHE A 87 -3.46 -14.35 -5.05
C PHE A 87 -4.10 -15.51 -4.28
N VAL A 88 -5.43 -15.51 -4.20
CA VAL A 88 -6.17 -16.53 -3.45
C VAL A 88 -7.35 -17.06 -4.27
N PRO A 89 -7.70 -18.36 -4.14
CA PRO A 89 -8.90 -18.90 -4.75
C PRO A 89 -10.15 -18.40 -4.01
N LEU A 90 -11.31 -18.46 -4.68
CA LEU A 90 -12.60 -18.10 -4.08
C LEU A 90 -12.88 -18.84 -2.76
N SER A 91 -12.40 -20.07 -2.61
CA SER A 91 -12.56 -20.90 -1.40
C SER A 91 -11.88 -20.34 -0.16
N CYS A 92 -10.91 -19.44 -0.33
CA CYS A 92 -10.25 -18.74 0.77
C CYS A 92 -10.92 -17.40 1.11
N LEU A 93 -11.97 -17.02 0.38
CA LEU A 93 -12.69 -15.77 0.60
C LEU A 93 -14.02 -16.01 1.30
N ALA A 94 -14.51 -14.98 2.00
CA ALA A 94 -15.85 -14.91 2.56
C ALA A 94 -16.42 -13.49 2.43
N PRO A 95 -17.75 -13.32 2.36
CA PRO A 95 -18.38 -12.00 2.42
C PRO A 95 -17.97 -11.22 3.67
N CYS A 96 -17.68 -9.93 3.51
CA CYS A 96 -17.51 -9.01 4.64
C CYS A 96 -18.85 -8.31 4.94
N ASP A 97 -19.22 -8.24 6.22
CA ASP A 97 -20.43 -7.53 6.63
C ASP A 97 -20.32 -6.04 6.28
N TYR A 98 -21.44 -5.44 5.85
CA TYR A 98 -21.47 -4.06 5.35
C TYR A 98 -20.86 -3.06 6.34
N VAL A 99 -21.19 -3.17 7.63
CA VAL A 99 -20.66 -2.27 8.67
C VAL A 99 -19.13 -2.40 8.81
N GLU A 100 -18.61 -3.62 8.72
CA GLU A 100 -17.18 -3.91 8.82
C GLU A 100 -16.42 -3.46 7.56
N SER A 101 -17.06 -3.59 6.39
CA SER A 101 -16.52 -3.11 5.11
C SER A 101 -16.33 -1.60 5.06
N LEU A 102 -17.18 -0.84 5.78
CA LEU A 102 -17.13 0.63 5.80
C LEU A 102 -16.12 1.20 6.79
N LYS A 103 -15.55 0.39 7.70
CA LYS A 103 -14.57 0.88 8.66
C LYS A 103 -13.31 1.39 7.92
N PRO A 104 -12.63 2.44 8.40
CA PRO A 104 -11.41 2.91 7.76
C PRO A 104 -10.35 1.81 7.64
N HIS A 105 -9.59 1.82 6.54
CA HIS A 105 -8.39 0.98 6.39
C HIS A 105 -7.41 1.28 7.53
N ARG A 106 -6.79 0.24 8.08
CA ARG A 106 -5.77 0.40 9.15
C ARG A 106 -4.36 0.52 8.59
N CYS A 107 -4.11 0.05 7.37
CA CYS A 107 -2.83 0.28 6.73
C CYS A 107 -2.73 1.71 6.20
N ILE A 108 -1.53 2.27 6.28
CA ILE A 108 -1.14 3.52 5.63
C ILE A 108 0.07 3.27 4.75
N SER A 109 0.05 3.75 3.51
CA SER A 109 1.27 3.78 2.69
C SER A 109 2.22 4.84 3.23
N CYS A 110 3.48 4.47 3.41
CA CYS A 110 4.53 5.34 3.92
C CYS A 110 5.66 5.40 2.90
N GLN A 111 5.86 6.57 2.30
CA GLN A 111 7.02 6.85 1.47
C GLN A 111 8.15 7.42 2.33
N ILE A 112 9.37 6.96 2.08
CA ILE A 112 10.54 7.31 2.88
C ILE A 112 11.10 8.66 2.41
N GLU A 113 11.13 9.65 3.28
CA GLU A 113 11.71 10.96 2.98
C GLU A 113 13.22 10.86 2.72
N GLY A 114 13.70 11.68 1.79
CA GLY A 114 15.12 11.80 1.45
C GLY A 114 15.54 10.87 0.32
N VAL A 115 14.73 9.89 -0.05
CA VAL A 115 15.04 8.91 -1.10
C VAL A 115 13.95 8.80 -2.16
N ILE A 116 14.36 8.46 -3.38
CA ILE A 116 13.47 8.10 -4.50
C ILE A 116 13.90 6.77 -5.08
N ARG A 117 12.93 6.07 -5.69
CA ARG A 117 13.17 4.78 -6.34
C ARG A 117 14.18 4.97 -7.48
N SER A 118 15.19 4.10 -7.52
CA SER A 118 16.10 4.05 -8.66
C SER A 118 15.43 3.34 -9.84
N SER A 119 15.45 3.95 -11.01
CA SER A 119 14.87 3.42 -12.25
C SER A 119 15.65 2.23 -12.84
N PHE A 120 16.87 1.97 -12.34
CA PHE A 120 17.77 0.96 -12.89
C PHE A 120 17.98 -0.23 -11.94
N LEU A 121 17.13 -0.40 -10.93
CA LEU A 121 17.25 -1.55 -10.02
C LEU A 121 16.91 -2.85 -10.76
N SER A 122 17.85 -3.80 -10.73
CA SER A 122 17.55 -5.16 -11.13
C SER A 122 16.58 -5.83 -10.14
N HIS A 123 15.98 -6.94 -10.55
CA HIS A 123 15.15 -7.77 -9.66
C HIS A 123 15.94 -8.22 -8.42
N GLN A 124 17.20 -8.62 -8.60
CA GLN A 124 18.07 -9.05 -7.52
C GLN A 124 18.32 -7.93 -6.50
N MET A 125 18.65 -6.72 -6.96
CA MET A 125 18.85 -5.58 -6.07
C MET A 125 17.57 -5.17 -5.34
N THR A 126 16.42 -5.27 -6.02
CA THR A 126 15.12 -4.99 -5.40
C THR A 126 14.83 -5.99 -4.29
N PHE A 127 15.06 -7.28 -4.54
CA PHE A 127 14.89 -8.35 -3.55
C PHE A 127 15.80 -8.14 -2.34
N GLU A 128 17.10 -7.90 -2.55
CA GLU A 128 18.06 -7.64 -1.47
C GLU A 128 17.69 -6.41 -0.63
N CYS A 129 17.21 -5.34 -1.28
CA CYS A 129 16.74 -4.15 -0.59
C CYS A 129 15.54 -4.45 0.31
N VAL A 130 14.54 -5.17 -0.23
CA VAL A 130 13.34 -5.55 0.51
C VAL A 130 13.71 -6.41 1.71
N GLU A 131 14.59 -7.40 1.56
CA GLU A 131 15.05 -8.25 2.67
C GLU A 131 15.85 -7.45 3.71
N TYR A 132 16.71 -6.51 3.27
CA TYR A 132 17.40 -5.59 4.17
C TYR A 132 16.40 -4.75 4.99
N LEU A 133 15.43 -4.12 4.34
CA LEU A 133 14.40 -3.31 5.01
C LEU A 133 13.56 -4.16 5.96
N LYS A 134 13.17 -5.38 5.56
CA LYS A 134 12.44 -6.30 6.44
C LYS A 134 13.22 -6.61 7.71
N SER A 135 14.50 -6.98 7.61
CA SER A 135 15.35 -7.27 8.78
C SER A 135 15.47 -6.08 9.74
N ARG A 136 15.42 -4.86 9.20
CA ARG A 136 15.58 -3.62 9.97
C ARG A 136 14.27 -3.10 10.54
N LEU A 137 13.15 -3.21 9.83
CA LEU A 137 11.92 -2.46 10.08
C LEU A 137 10.68 -3.33 10.33
N LEU A 138 10.55 -4.50 9.69
CA LEU A 138 9.31 -5.27 9.70
C LEU A 138 8.96 -5.72 11.13
N ASN A 139 7.67 -5.59 11.48
CA ASN A 139 7.12 -5.92 12.79
C ASN A 139 7.77 -5.16 13.95
N LYS A 140 8.28 -3.95 13.68
CA LYS A 140 8.83 -3.05 14.71
C LYS A 140 8.01 -1.78 14.79
N GLU A 141 7.80 -1.35 16.03
CA GLU A 141 7.28 -0.03 16.33
C GLU A 141 8.38 1.02 16.28
N MET A 142 8.07 2.19 15.75
CA MET A 142 9.00 3.31 15.68
C MET A 142 8.29 4.64 15.66
N ASP A 143 8.95 5.65 16.21
CA ASP A 143 8.50 7.03 16.09
C ASP A 143 8.97 7.61 14.76
N VAL A 144 8.05 8.22 14.01
CA VAL A 144 8.33 8.89 12.73
C VAL A 144 7.72 10.27 12.72
N LYS A 145 8.30 11.17 11.92
CA LYS A 145 7.71 12.48 11.65
C LYS A 145 6.89 12.42 10.37
N LEU A 146 5.63 12.84 10.44
CA LEU A 146 4.77 13.01 9.26
C LEU A 146 5.13 14.30 8.55
N ILE A 147 5.72 14.19 7.36
CA ILE A 147 6.22 15.34 6.59
C ILE A 147 5.11 15.92 5.73
N ASN A 148 4.52 15.09 4.86
CA ASN A 148 3.44 15.46 3.93
C ASN A 148 2.38 14.37 3.86
N ARG A 149 1.15 14.74 3.49
CA ARG A 149 0.07 13.81 3.13
C ARG A 149 0.17 13.55 1.64
N LEU A 150 0.08 12.28 1.26
CA LEU A 150 -0.01 11.79 -0.10
C LEU A 150 -1.43 11.27 -0.35
N PRO A 151 -1.84 11.04 -1.60
CA PRO A 151 -3.16 10.47 -1.91
C PRO A 151 -3.45 9.19 -1.12
N ASP A 152 -2.46 8.28 -1.09
CA ASP A 152 -2.62 6.93 -0.51
C ASP A 152 -1.92 6.77 0.85
N GLY A 153 -1.44 7.86 1.46
CA GLY A 153 -0.73 7.78 2.74
C GLY A 153 0.11 9.01 3.08
N PHE A 154 1.36 8.79 3.50
CA PHE A 154 2.22 9.85 4.03
C PHE A 154 3.67 9.76 3.53
N LEU A 155 4.31 10.91 3.39
CA LEU A 155 5.76 11.01 3.37
C LEU A 155 6.24 11.07 4.82
N ILE A 156 7.10 10.13 5.21
CA ILE A 156 7.58 9.99 6.59
C ILE A 156 9.08 10.18 6.70
N ARG A 157 9.52 10.75 7.81
CA ARG A 157 10.93 10.80 8.19
C ARG A 157 11.16 9.90 9.41
N PHE A 158 12.07 8.95 9.27
CA PHE A 158 12.52 8.12 10.40
C PHE A 158 13.20 8.96 11.47
N LEU A 159 13.01 8.59 12.73
CA LEU A 159 13.64 9.22 13.90
C LEU A 159 14.49 8.21 14.69
N GLY A 160 15.25 8.71 15.66
CA GLY A 160 16.07 7.88 16.56
C GLY A 160 17.04 6.97 15.80
N VAL A 161 17.09 5.70 16.17
CA VAL A 161 17.99 4.69 15.58
C VAL A 161 17.70 4.36 14.11
N TYR A 162 16.60 4.88 13.54
CA TYR A 162 16.20 4.62 12.16
C TYR A 162 16.57 5.76 11.20
N THR A 163 17.14 6.88 11.68
CA THR A 163 17.52 8.02 10.82
C THR A 163 18.55 7.68 9.75
N GLU A 164 19.33 6.62 9.96
CA GLU A 164 20.33 6.12 9.01
C GLU A 164 19.73 5.30 7.84
N VAL A 165 18.47 4.87 7.94
CA VAL A 165 17.87 3.98 6.92
C VAL A 165 17.94 4.59 5.51
N PRO A 166 17.53 5.86 5.28
CA PRO A 166 17.60 6.45 3.94
C PRO A 166 19.03 6.53 3.39
N SER A 167 20.02 6.87 4.22
CA SER A 167 21.42 6.96 3.78
C SER A 167 22.02 5.57 3.48
N GLN A 168 21.62 4.54 4.21
CA GLN A 168 22.01 3.15 3.93
C GLN A 168 21.40 2.64 2.62
N LEU A 169 20.15 3.01 2.30
CA LEU A 169 19.54 2.68 1.01
C LEU A 169 20.33 3.29 -0.16
N VAL A 170 20.76 4.55 -0.03
CA VAL A 170 21.60 5.20 -1.04
C VAL A 170 22.98 4.56 -1.13
N LYS A 171 23.66 4.33 0.00
CA LYS A 171 25.00 3.72 0.05
C LYS A 171 25.05 2.34 -0.59
N ARG A 172 23.97 1.56 -0.46
CA ARG A 172 23.83 0.22 -1.04
C ARG A 172 23.36 0.24 -2.50
N GLY A 173 23.07 1.42 -3.06
CA GLY A 173 22.56 1.57 -4.42
C GLY A 173 21.10 1.18 -4.59
N TYR A 174 20.34 1.01 -3.49
CA TYR A 174 18.94 0.62 -3.52
C TYR A 174 17.98 1.79 -3.78
N ALA A 175 18.42 3.03 -3.56
CA ALA A 175 17.66 4.23 -3.83
C ALA A 175 18.57 5.40 -4.21
N GLN A 176 18.00 6.45 -4.79
CA GLN A 176 18.70 7.69 -5.08
C GLN A 176 18.30 8.77 -4.07
N PRO A 177 19.18 9.73 -3.74
CA PRO A 177 18.78 10.87 -2.92
C PRO A 177 17.75 11.72 -3.67
N SER A 178 16.74 12.21 -2.95
CA SER A 178 15.65 13.00 -3.56
C SER A 178 16.05 14.40 -4.06
N ASN A 179 17.28 14.87 -3.78
CA ASN A 179 17.89 16.14 -4.23
C ASN A 179 16.94 17.34 -4.39
N GLY A 180 15.98 17.51 -3.48
CA GLY A 180 15.07 18.66 -3.51
C GLY A 180 14.13 18.70 -4.72
N VAL A 181 13.97 17.61 -5.48
CA VAL A 181 12.95 17.51 -6.53
C VAL A 181 11.59 17.53 -5.83
N ARG A 182 11.00 18.73 -5.72
CA ARG A 182 9.59 18.88 -5.37
C ARG A 182 8.82 18.04 -6.38
N ARG A 183 8.09 17.05 -5.93
CA ARG A 183 7.06 16.43 -6.77
C ARG A 183 6.06 17.54 -7.09
N SER A 184 6.17 18.12 -8.28
CA SER A 184 5.14 18.99 -8.81
C SER A 184 3.86 18.19 -8.84
N SER A 185 2.82 18.75 -8.24
CA SER A 185 1.44 18.36 -8.50
C SER A 185 1.27 18.18 -10.01
N ILE A 186 0.72 17.03 -10.40
CA ILE A 186 0.35 16.76 -11.79
C ILE A 186 -0.70 17.81 -12.16
N GLU A 187 -0.31 18.83 -12.94
CA GLU A 187 -1.27 19.65 -13.67
C GLU A 187 -1.86 18.76 -14.76
N ALA A 188 -3.18 18.60 -14.72
CA ALA A 188 -3.91 17.96 -15.79
C ALA A 188 -3.69 18.73 -17.10
N PRO A 189 -3.57 18.07 -18.26
CA PRO A 189 -3.49 18.78 -19.52
C PRO A 189 -4.79 19.54 -19.76
N ASP A 190 -4.67 20.85 -19.96
CA ASP A 190 -5.76 21.75 -20.33
C ASP A 190 -6.24 21.37 -21.75
N LEU A 191 -7.33 20.58 -21.81
CA LEU A 191 -8.04 20.28 -23.05
C LEU A 191 -9.10 21.35 -23.24
N ASP A 192 -8.70 22.52 -23.76
CA ASP A 192 -9.60 23.40 -24.50
C ASP A 192 -8.82 24.54 -25.19
N GLN A 193 -8.42 24.31 -26.44
CA GLN A 193 -8.36 25.38 -27.44
C GLN A 193 -8.89 24.85 -28.78
N PRO A 194 -9.89 25.50 -29.40
CA PRO A 194 -10.41 25.11 -30.69
C PRO A 194 -9.43 25.48 -31.81
N SER A 195 -9.10 24.52 -32.67
CA SER A 195 -8.33 24.74 -33.89
C SER A 195 -9.18 25.50 -34.91
N ALA A 196 -8.84 26.75 -35.17
CA ALA A 196 -9.25 27.47 -36.37
C ALA A 196 -8.25 27.13 -37.49
N ASP A 197 -8.72 26.41 -38.52
CA ASP A 197 -8.43 26.67 -39.94
C ASP A 197 -8.84 25.46 -40.79
N GLU A 198 -10.00 25.56 -41.43
CA GLU A 198 -10.20 25.00 -42.76
C GLU A 198 -11.34 25.75 -43.45
N ALA A 199 -10.97 26.66 -44.35
CA ALA A 199 -11.87 27.26 -45.33
C ALA A 199 -11.88 26.41 -46.63
N PRO A 200 -13.01 26.31 -47.34
CA PRO A 200 -13.22 25.33 -48.40
C PRO A 200 -12.57 25.76 -49.73
N LYS A 201 -12.14 24.78 -50.52
CA LYS A 201 -11.89 24.95 -51.95
C LYS A 201 -12.95 24.22 -52.75
N ASP A 202 -13.86 24.99 -53.33
CA ASP A 202 -14.64 24.61 -54.50
C ASP A 202 -13.71 24.48 -55.72
N ILE A 203 -13.92 23.41 -56.52
CA ILE A 203 -14.06 23.34 -58.00
C ILE A 203 -14.57 21.94 -58.32
#